data_AF-A0A958Y0F1-F1
#
_entry.id   AF-A0A958Y0F1-F1
#
_cell.length_a   1.000
_cell.length_b   1.000
_cell.length_c   1.000
_cell.angle_alpha   90.00
_cell.angle_beta   90.00
_cell.angle_gamma   90.00
#
_symmetry.space_group_name_H-M   'P 1'
#
loop_
_entity.id
_entity.type
_entity.pdbx_description
1 polymer ?
#
loop_
_entity_poly.entity_id
_entity_poly.type
_entity_poly.pdbx_seq_one_letter_code
_entity_poly.pdbx_strand_id
1 'polypeptide(L)'
;MKHLFTALLIALVASACIPVLQSRYLTQEDISIVPKDNDIWRVRRGRNDPCLQWASFLPDTNYLGHTPMRYLRVNVHWMNTPDTTFSLTGPRAIEFTRGLIRAANYDLEKNRQMWLPNGNNTPVYPTNYRYILTPDPSIPGDDGIYFHYDSELTYYVHKGKNRNLYRREVFEKYGVQMDSVLNIFIMAHHPDSVASRTYNAYNVGVALGNAIKIAGIYNNAKDRDDYWDFRGAFNHEVGHIFGLSHGWTNDGCDDTPVHTQDCFAKGQAPECDTMTSNNVMDYAAVQNAWTPCQIGRIQQRMAQENNRARKFLLPTWCELKDSLEIVIRDSVEWNSARDLEGHLSIAPGGQLIIRCRVSIPPGGAITVEPGGSLILDGAHLHNACGKEWQGILVQKFGAETGKVFYTTKPTIENARNGLPPLEVQP
;
A
#
# COMPACT_ATOMS: atom_id res chain seq x y z
N MET A 1 76.88 -31.93 -40.32
CA MET A 1 77.14 -31.21 -39.06
C MET A 1 77.01 -29.71 -39.30
N LYS A 2 75.94 -29.11 -38.76
CA LYS A 2 75.74 -27.70 -38.32
C LYS A 2 74.28 -27.30 -38.53
N HIS A 3 73.48 -27.65 -37.52
CA HIS A 3 72.11 -27.19 -37.24
C HIS A 3 72.10 -25.65 -37.19
N LEU A 4 71.25 -24.93 -37.91
CA LEU A 4 69.78 -24.83 -37.81
C LEU A 4 69.32 -24.39 -36.40
N PHE A 5 69.48 -23.11 -36.08
CA PHE A 5 68.77 -22.44 -34.98
C PHE A 5 68.52 -20.98 -35.36
N THR A 6 67.57 -20.79 -36.28
CA THR A 6 66.90 -19.49 -36.44
C THR A 6 65.80 -19.46 -35.38
N ALA A 7 66.09 -18.80 -34.26
CA ALA A 7 65.11 -18.53 -33.21
C ALA A 7 64.07 -17.54 -33.75
N LEU A 8 63.04 -18.08 -34.40
CA LEU A 8 61.81 -17.36 -34.71
C LEU A 8 61.00 -17.30 -33.41
N LEU A 9 61.31 -16.31 -32.57
CA LEU A 9 60.45 -15.92 -31.46
C LEU A 9 59.22 -15.22 -32.07
N ILE A 10 58.30 -16.03 -32.61
CA ILE A 10 56.94 -15.58 -32.90
C ILE A 10 56.36 -15.23 -31.54
N ALA A 11 56.36 -13.93 -31.23
CA ALA A 11 55.46 -13.36 -30.25
C ALA A 11 54.03 -13.58 -30.78
N LEU A 12 53.49 -14.77 -30.52
CA LEU A 12 52.06 -15.03 -30.49
C LEU A 12 51.52 -14.24 -29.31
N VAL A 13 51.38 -12.92 -29.51
CA VAL A 13 50.44 -12.13 -28.74
C VAL A 13 49.07 -12.65 -29.16
N ALA A 14 48.65 -13.74 -28.50
CA ALA A 14 47.26 -14.14 -28.51
C ALA A 14 46.50 -12.91 -28.02
N SER A 15 45.81 -12.26 -28.95
CA SER A 15 44.79 -11.27 -28.64
C SER A 15 43.69 -12.00 -27.88
N ALA A 16 43.90 -12.17 -26.57
CA ALA A 16 42.86 -12.60 -25.67
C ALA A 16 41.80 -11.50 -25.74
N CYS A 17 40.72 -11.75 -26.49
CA CYS A 17 39.53 -10.92 -26.42
C CYS A 17 39.08 -10.92 -24.97
N ILE A 18 39.41 -9.86 -24.23
CA ILE A 18 38.86 -9.65 -22.90
C ILE A 18 37.36 -9.48 -23.12
N PRO A 19 36.51 -10.39 -22.60
CA PRO A 19 35.09 -10.27 -22.78
C PRO A 19 34.64 -8.93 -22.17
N VAL A 20 33.97 -8.11 -22.98
CA VAL A 20 33.36 -6.85 -22.55
C VAL A 20 31.89 -7.12 -22.29
N LEU A 21 31.36 -6.55 -21.21
CA LEU A 21 29.93 -6.61 -20.93
C LEU A 21 29.16 -5.94 -22.07
N GLN A 22 28.31 -6.70 -22.74
CA GLN A 22 27.42 -6.19 -23.77
C GLN A 22 26.03 -6.01 -23.17
N SER A 23 25.39 -4.88 -23.44
CA SER A 23 24.01 -4.60 -23.05
C SER A 23 23.21 -4.22 -24.29
N ARG A 24 22.04 -4.81 -24.46
CA ARG A 24 21.09 -4.42 -25.49
C ARG A 24 19.66 -4.64 -25.00
N TYR A 25 18.71 -3.98 -25.64
CA TYR A 25 17.31 -4.21 -25.35
C TYR A 25 16.84 -5.57 -25.88
N LEU A 26 15.87 -6.14 -25.17
CA LEU A 26 15.24 -7.42 -25.47
C LEU A 26 14.60 -7.41 -26.87
N THR A 27 14.89 -8.45 -27.66
CA THR A 27 14.26 -8.72 -28.97
C THR A 27 13.48 -10.04 -28.93
N GLN A 28 12.76 -10.37 -30.00
CA GLN A 28 12.02 -11.64 -30.09
C GLN A 28 12.94 -12.86 -30.01
N GLU A 29 14.17 -12.73 -30.51
CA GLU A 29 15.16 -13.81 -30.55
C GLU A 29 15.68 -14.19 -29.15
N ASP A 30 15.55 -13.29 -28.16
CA ASP A 30 15.95 -13.55 -26.78
C ASP A 30 14.93 -14.35 -25.97
N ILE A 31 13.69 -14.41 -26.46
CA ILE A 31 12.56 -14.92 -25.70
C ILE A 31 12.45 -16.42 -25.91
N SER A 32 12.60 -17.17 -24.82
CA SER A 32 12.32 -18.60 -24.80
C SER A 32 10.87 -18.85 -24.41
N ILE A 33 10.07 -19.41 -25.32
CA ILE A 33 8.70 -19.83 -25.02
C ILE A 33 8.71 -21.19 -24.33
N VAL A 34 8.15 -21.29 -23.13
CA VAL A 34 8.02 -22.55 -22.38
C VAL A 34 6.73 -23.25 -22.82
N PRO A 35 6.78 -24.48 -23.39
CA PRO A 35 5.58 -25.21 -23.79
C PRO A 35 4.69 -25.54 -22.59
N LYS A 36 3.36 -25.42 -22.76
CA LYS A 36 2.37 -25.62 -21.70
C LYS A 36 2.48 -26.96 -20.95
N ASP A 37 2.90 -28.01 -21.65
CA ASP A 37 2.96 -29.37 -21.09
C ASP A 37 4.23 -29.64 -20.26
N ASN A 38 5.21 -28.72 -20.31
CA ASN A 38 6.49 -28.82 -19.60
C ASN A 38 6.71 -27.66 -18.60
N ASP A 39 5.63 -26.97 -18.23
CA ASP A 39 5.72 -25.70 -17.52
C ASP A 39 5.47 -25.85 -16.01
N ILE A 40 6.57 -25.95 -15.25
CA ILE A 40 6.54 -25.94 -13.77
C ILE A 40 6.25 -24.55 -13.18
N TRP A 41 6.32 -23.49 -13.98
CA TRP A 41 6.24 -22.09 -13.52
C TRP A 41 4.83 -21.51 -13.63
N ARG A 42 4.00 -22.09 -14.50
CA ARG A 42 2.67 -21.60 -14.86
C ARG A 42 1.61 -21.95 -13.82
N VAL A 43 0.79 -20.94 -13.48
CA VAL A 43 -0.34 -21.12 -12.56
C VAL A 43 -1.67 -21.09 -13.32
N ARG A 44 -2.59 -22.00 -12.98
CA ARG A 44 -3.96 -21.98 -13.52
C ARG A 44 -4.73 -20.78 -12.97
N ARG A 45 -5.11 -19.85 -13.85
CA ARG A 45 -5.92 -18.67 -13.49
C ARG A 45 -7.39 -19.04 -13.33
N GLY A 46 -8.04 -18.46 -12.32
CA GLY A 46 -9.41 -18.77 -11.91
C GLY A 46 -9.73 -18.15 -10.55
N ARG A 47 -10.55 -18.80 -9.72
CA ARG A 47 -10.86 -18.32 -8.36
C ARG A 47 -9.62 -18.14 -7.48
N ASN A 48 -8.56 -18.90 -7.76
CA ASN A 48 -7.29 -18.92 -7.02
C ASN A 48 -6.18 -18.15 -7.75
N ASP A 49 -6.52 -17.22 -8.65
CA ASP A 49 -5.50 -16.38 -9.31
C ASP A 49 -4.69 -15.63 -8.23
N PRO A 50 -3.35 -15.81 -8.16
CA PRO A 50 -2.51 -15.17 -7.15
C PRO A 50 -2.63 -13.65 -7.17
N CYS A 51 -2.88 -13.04 -8.34
CA CYS A 51 -3.04 -11.60 -8.48
C CYS A 51 -4.31 -11.05 -7.82
N LEU A 52 -5.24 -11.94 -7.41
CA LEU A 52 -6.50 -11.61 -6.75
C LEU A 52 -6.55 -12.09 -5.29
N GLN A 53 -5.55 -12.83 -4.80
CA GLN A 53 -5.51 -13.29 -3.41
C GLN A 53 -4.84 -12.26 -2.52
N TRP A 54 -5.49 -11.88 -1.42
CA TRP A 54 -4.90 -10.96 -0.44
C TRP A 54 -3.55 -11.45 0.09
N ALA A 55 -3.39 -12.77 0.24
CA ALA A 55 -2.19 -13.39 0.81
C ALA A 55 -0.93 -13.08 -0.02
N SER A 56 -1.08 -12.94 -1.34
CA SER A 56 0.02 -12.56 -2.22
C SER A 56 0.51 -11.12 -1.98
N PHE A 57 -0.33 -10.24 -1.43
CA PHE A 57 -0.02 -8.82 -1.19
C PHE A 57 0.54 -8.56 0.21
N LEU A 58 0.71 -9.60 1.04
CA LEU A 58 1.45 -9.47 2.29
C LEU A 58 2.88 -8.99 2.02
N PRO A 59 3.41 -8.05 2.83
CA PRO A 59 4.83 -7.73 2.77
C PRO A 59 5.68 -8.96 3.07
N ASP A 60 6.52 -9.35 2.12
CA ASP A 60 7.45 -10.45 2.31
C ASP A 60 8.58 -10.00 3.24
N THR A 61 8.66 -10.60 4.44
CA THR A 61 9.65 -10.23 5.46
C THR A 61 11.07 -10.60 5.06
N ASN A 62 11.27 -11.51 4.10
CA ASN A 62 12.59 -11.81 3.55
C ASN A 62 13.02 -10.77 2.51
N TYR A 63 12.05 -10.06 1.90
CA TYR A 63 12.31 -9.07 0.86
C TYR A 63 11.47 -7.80 1.03
N LEU A 64 11.56 -7.16 2.20
CA LEU A 64 10.75 -5.97 2.51
C LEU A 64 10.92 -4.83 1.49
N GLY A 65 12.10 -4.72 0.88
CA GLY A 65 12.36 -3.75 -0.19
C GLY A 65 11.51 -3.94 -1.45
N HIS A 66 10.90 -5.11 -1.65
CA HIS A 66 10.02 -5.37 -2.79
C HIS A 66 8.61 -4.78 -2.59
N THR A 67 8.24 -4.41 -1.35
CA THR A 67 6.95 -3.82 -0.99
C THR A 67 7.19 -2.48 -0.28
N PRO A 68 7.49 -1.40 -1.03
CA PRO A 68 7.89 -0.12 -0.44
C PRO A 68 6.78 0.51 0.41
N MET A 69 7.18 1.43 1.30
CA MET A 69 6.26 2.21 2.12
C MET A 69 5.34 3.06 1.25
N ARG A 70 4.02 2.99 1.49
CA ARG A 70 3.02 3.81 0.78
C ARG A 70 2.53 4.95 1.67
N TYR A 71 2.24 6.10 1.08
CA TYR A 71 1.75 7.26 1.82
C TYR A 71 0.33 7.60 1.42
N LEU A 72 -0.61 7.53 2.35
CA LEU A 72 -1.99 7.95 2.18
C LEU A 72 -2.08 9.46 2.45
N ARG A 73 -2.44 10.22 1.43
CA ARG A 73 -2.65 11.67 1.52
C ARG A 73 -3.96 11.95 2.26
N VAL A 74 -3.86 12.75 3.32
CA VAL A 74 -5.02 13.17 4.11
C VAL A 74 -5.02 14.67 4.33
N ASN A 75 -6.20 15.25 4.49
CA ASN A 75 -6.37 16.59 5.03
C ASN A 75 -7.47 16.57 6.11
N VAL A 76 -7.48 17.57 7.00
CA VAL A 76 -8.34 17.56 8.19
C VAL A 76 -9.18 18.82 8.24
N HIS A 77 -10.47 18.64 8.44
CA HIS A 77 -11.47 19.69 8.51
C HIS A 77 -12.09 19.71 9.91
N TRP A 78 -11.81 20.76 10.67
CA TRP A 78 -12.47 21.04 11.94
C TRP A 78 -13.79 21.77 11.68
N MET A 79 -14.89 21.10 11.98
CA MET A 79 -16.23 21.70 11.90
C MET A 79 -16.55 22.35 13.24
N ASN A 80 -16.59 23.69 13.27
CA ASN A 80 -16.80 24.49 14.48
C ASN A 80 -18.16 25.18 14.45
N THR A 81 -18.73 25.42 15.63
CA THR A 81 -19.93 26.25 15.73
C THR A 81 -19.57 27.73 15.64
N PRO A 82 -20.40 28.58 15.00
CA PRO A 82 -20.15 30.03 14.92
C PRO A 82 -20.08 30.72 16.28
N ASP A 83 -20.83 30.20 17.27
CA ASP A 83 -20.85 30.68 18.65
C ASP A 83 -19.68 30.16 19.50
N THR A 84 -18.80 29.36 18.91
CA THR A 84 -17.61 28.74 19.52
C THR A 84 -17.87 27.72 20.64
N THR A 85 -19.12 27.36 20.91
CA THR A 85 -19.51 26.35 21.93
C THR A 85 -18.83 24.99 21.69
N PHE A 86 -18.72 24.59 20.42
CA PHE A 86 -17.92 23.45 19.96
C PHE A 86 -16.92 23.93 18.93
N SER A 87 -15.76 24.37 19.41
CA SER A 87 -14.70 24.91 18.57
C SER A 87 -13.32 24.54 19.09
N LEU A 88 -12.43 24.16 18.17
CA LEU A 88 -11.02 23.91 18.40
C LEU A 88 -10.30 24.45 17.18
N THR A 89 -9.54 25.53 17.37
CA THR A 89 -9.01 26.33 16.27
C THR A 89 -7.57 26.74 16.53
N GLY A 90 -6.95 27.30 15.50
CA GLY A 90 -5.62 27.90 15.60
C GLY A 90 -4.54 26.89 16.04
N PRO A 91 -3.50 27.34 16.76
CA PRO A 91 -2.35 26.52 17.11
C PRO A 91 -2.71 25.21 17.84
N ARG A 92 -3.72 25.24 18.73
CA ARG A 92 -4.12 24.06 19.50
C ARG A 92 -4.70 22.97 18.61
N ALA A 93 -5.56 23.31 17.66
CA ALA A 93 -6.12 22.34 16.73
C ALA A 93 -5.08 21.81 15.74
N ILE A 94 -4.15 22.67 15.32
CA ILE A 94 -3.01 22.27 14.47
C ILE A 94 -2.14 21.25 15.20
N GLU A 95 -1.78 21.52 16.47
CA GLU A 95 -1.01 20.60 17.30
C GLU A 95 -1.73 19.27 17.52
N PHE A 96 -3.03 19.33 17.87
CA PHE A 96 -3.85 18.16 18.05
C PHE A 96 -3.90 17.31 16.76
N THR A 97 -4.14 17.95 15.61
CA THR A 97 -4.21 17.27 14.31
C THR A 97 -2.89 16.58 13.99
N ARG A 98 -1.77 17.28 14.12
CA ARG A 98 -0.44 16.71 13.88
C ARG A 98 -0.13 15.58 14.88
N GLY A 99 -0.56 15.73 16.14
CA GLY A 99 -0.48 14.69 17.16
C GLY A 99 -1.27 13.43 16.79
N LEU A 100 -2.52 13.58 16.37
CA LEU A 100 -3.38 12.48 15.93
C LEU A 100 -2.76 11.72 14.77
N ILE A 101 -2.28 12.42 13.74
CA ILE A 101 -1.62 11.79 12.59
C ILE A 101 -0.35 11.04 13.01
N ARG A 102 0.46 11.61 13.92
CA ARG A 102 1.63 10.92 14.49
C ARG A 102 1.24 9.67 15.28
N ALA A 103 0.23 9.75 16.14
CA ALA A 103 -0.23 8.63 16.96
C ALA A 103 -0.83 7.51 16.09
N ALA A 104 -1.61 7.86 15.07
CA ALA A 104 -2.14 6.91 14.10
C ALA A 104 -1.02 6.19 13.34
N ASN A 105 -0.02 6.94 12.87
CA ASN A 105 1.17 6.39 12.23
C ASN A 105 2.03 5.52 13.17
N TYR A 106 2.10 5.86 14.45
CA TYR A 106 2.80 5.05 15.45
C TYR A 106 2.17 3.66 15.57
N ASP A 107 0.84 3.56 15.65
CA ASP A 107 0.17 2.26 15.71
C ASP A 107 0.35 1.45 14.41
N LEU A 108 0.33 2.11 13.24
CA LEU A 108 0.66 1.45 11.97
C LEU A 108 2.10 0.94 11.94
N GLU A 109 3.05 1.68 12.51
CA GLU A 109 4.45 1.27 12.59
C GLU A 109 4.66 0.11 13.53
N LYS A 110 4.07 0.18 14.72
CA LYS A 110 4.32 -0.82 15.77
C LYS A 110 3.51 -2.09 15.61
N ASN A 111 2.39 -2.05 14.88
CA ASN A 111 1.41 -3.12 14.66
C ASN A 111 1.50 -4.25 15.69
N ARG A 112 0.65 -4.23 16.71
CA ARG A 112 0.77 -5.20 17.81
C ARG A 112 0.22 -6.56 17.42
N GLN A 113 0.70 -7.59 18.10
CA GLN A 113 0.10 -8.93 18.07
C GLN A 113 -1.38 -8.82 18.44
N MET A 114 -2.24 -9.46 17.64
CA MET A 114 -3.65 -9.55 17.96
C MET A 114 -3.87 -10.44 19.18
N TRP A 115 -4.77 -10.06 20.09
CA TRP A 115 -5.04 -10.77 21.34
C TRP A 115 -6.04 -11.91 21.19
N LEU A 116 -7.02 -11.77 20.30
CA LEU A 116 -8.04 -12.79 20.08
C LEU A 116 -7.65 -13.74 18.96
N PRO A 117 -7.92 -15.06 19.08
CA PRO A 117 -8.43 -15.72 20.29
C PRO A 117 -7.38 -15.74 21.41
N ASN A 118 -7.76 -15.94 22.68
CA ASN A 118 -6.79 -16.00 23.77
C ASN A 118 -5.65 -16.99 23.46
N GLY A 119 -4.39 -16.53 23.56
CA GLY A 119 -3.22 -17.28 23.13
C GLY A 119 -2.90 -17.17 21.63
N ASN A 120 -3.44 -16.17 20.93
CA ASN A 120 -3.20 -15.97 19.50
C ASN A 120 -1.70 -15.85 19.18
N ASN A 121 -1.26 -16.61 18.18
CA ASN A 121 0.09 -16.67 17.65
C ASN A 121 0.19 -16.26 16.15
N THR A 122 -0.86 -15.65 15.59
CA THR A 122 -0.89 -15.11 14.23
C THR A 122 0.29 -14.16 14.03
N PRO A 123 1.13 -14.35 13.01
CA PRO A 123 2.32 -13.53 12.81
C PRO A 123 2.01 -12.04 12.65
N VAL A 124 2.89 -11.19 13.17
CA VAL A 124 2.83 -9.73 13.00
C VAL A 124 3.62 -9.34 11.75
N TYR A 125 2.95 -8.70 10.80
CA TYR A 125 3.57 -8.15 9.61
C TYR A 125 3.66 -6.63 9.69
N PRO A 126 4.66 -6.01 9.03
CA PRO A 126 4.67 -4.57 8.88
C PRO A 126 3.48 -4.14 8.00
N THR A 127 2.86 -3.02 8.34
CA THR A 127 1.70 -2.51 7.58
C THR A 127 2.10 -1.89 6.25
N ASN A 128 3.32 -1.35 6.14
CA ASN A 128 3.89 -0.65 4.97
C ASN A 128 2.99 0.44 4.35
N TYR A 129 2.24 1.18 5.19
CA TYR A 129 1.68 2.46 4.79
C TYR A 129 1.63 3.47 5.94
N ARG A 130 1.64 4.76 5.63
CA ARG A 130 1.55 5.88 6.59
C ARG A 130 0.66 6.99 6.07
N TYR A 131 0.14 7.82 6.96
CA TYR A 131 -0.57 9.04 6.64
C TYR A 131 0.40 10.20 6.44
N ILE A 132 0.13 11.02 5.43
CA ILE A 132 0.80 12.30 5.22
C ILE A 132 -0.24 13.41 5.10
N LEU A 133 -0.12 14.41 5.96
CA LEU A 133 -0.93 15.61 5.88
C LEU A 133 -0.57 16.35 4.59
N THR A 134 -1.57 16.60 3.75
CA THR A 134 -1.38 17.05 2.37
C THR A 134 -2.09 18.39 2.16
N PRO A 135 -1.34 19.48 1.93
CA PRO A 135 -1.91 20.78 1.65
C PRO A 135 -2.46 20.87 0.22
N ASP A 136 -3.25 21.91 -0.04
CA ASP A 136 -3.59 22.36 -1.38
C ASP A 136 -2.44 23.18 -1.97
N PRO A 137 -1.72 22.67 -2.99
CA PRO A 137 -0.58 23.36 -3.56
C PRO A 137 -0.95 24.68 -4.27
N SER A 138 -2.24 24.90 -4.55
CA SER A 138 -2.72 26.16 -5.15
C SER A 138 -2.87 27.30 -4.12
N ILE A 139 -2.82 26.98 -2.82
CA ILE A 139 -2.97 27.95 -1.72
C ILE A 139 -1.62 28.11 -1.01
N PRO A 140 -0.93 29.27 -1.16
CA PRO A 140 0.33 29.51 -0.48
C PRO A 140 0.21 29.43 1.04
N GLY A 141 1.05 28.59 1.66
CA GLY A 141 1.07 28.40 3.11
C GLY A 141 -0.03 27.49 3.66
N ASP A 142 -0.81 26.83 2.79
CA ASP A 142 -1.74 25.80 3.23
C ASP A 142 -0.98 24.65 3.89
N ASP A 143 -1.54 24.10 4.97
CA ASP A 143 -0.95 22.99 5.71
C ASP A 143 -1.86 21.76 5.75
N GLY A 144 -2.96 21.75 4.98
CA GLY A 144 -3.93 20.64 4.94
C GLY A 144 -4.83 20.57 6.17
N ILE A 145 -4.91 21.64 6.97
CA ILE A 145 -5.78 21.75 8.15
C ILE A 145 -6.73 22.94 7.97
N TYR A 146 -8.02 22.64 7.90
CA TYR A 146 -9.06 23.61 7.59
C TYR A 146 -10.00 23.81 8.77
N PHE A 147 -10.44 25.05 8.97
CA PHE A 147 -11.38 25.44 10.01
C PHE A 147 -12.64 26.01 9.38
N HIS A 148 -13.76 25.36 9.65
CA HIS A 148 -15.06 25.77 9.12
C HIS A 148 -15.97 26.20 10.27
N TYR A 149 -16.81 27.20 10.03
CA TYR A 149 -17.80 27.69 10.99
C TYR A 149 -19.19 27.59 10.35
N ASP A 150 -20.03 26.70 10.87
CA ASP A 150 -21.34 26.40 10.30
C ASP A 150 -22.34 26.01 11.41
N SER A 151 -23.56 26.55 11.36
CA SER A 151 -24.59 26.26 12.37
C SER A 151 -25.31 24.93 12.15
N GLU A 152 -25.30 24.39 10.92
CA GLU A 152 -26.06 23.21 10.53
C GLU A 152 -25.16 21.99 10.29
N LEU A 153 -24.03 22.18 9.59
CA LEU A 153 -23.14 21.10 9.15
C LEU A 153 -22.03 20.77 10.15
N THR A 154 -22.11 21.29 11.37
CA THR A 154 -21.11 21.04 12.42
C THR A 154 -21.38 19.79 13.26
N TYR A 155 -22.65 19.41 13.36
CA TYR A 155 -23.05 18.35 14.28
C TYR A 155 -23.10 16.98 13.62
N TYR A 156 -22.62 15.98 14.33
CA TYR A 156 -22.72 14.57 14.01
C TYR A 156 -23.86 13.94 14.81
N VAL A 157 -24.75 13.24 14.10
CA VAL A 157 -25.88 12.50 14.67
C VAL A 157 -25.77 11.05 14.23
N HIS A 158 -25.34 10.20 15.16
CA HIS A 158 -25.07 8.79 14.90
C HIS A 158 -26.35 7.94 14.78
N LYS A 159 -27.33 8.16 15.65
CA LYS A 159 -28.56 7.36 15.78
C LYS A 159 -29.82 8.24 15.79
N GLY A 160 -30.97 7.62 15.52
CA GLY A 160 -32.28 8.27 15.58
C GLY A 160 -32.80 8.81 14.24
N LYS A 161 -33.94 9.52 14.31
CA LYS A 161 -34.68 10.04 13.13
C LYS A 161 -33.86 11.04 12.31
N ASN A 162 -33.04 11.85 12.98
CA ASN A 162 -32.25 12.91 12.36
C ASN A 162 -30.80 12.49 12.08
N ARG A 163 -30.51 11.18 12.04
CA ARG A 163 -29.15 10.68 11.77
C ARG A 163 -28.58 11.27 10.48
N ASN A 164 -27.31 11.67 10.53
CA ASN A 164 -26.63 12.29 9.40
C ASN A 164 -25.27 11.64 9.07
N LEU A 165 -24.92 10.54 9.73
CA LEU A 165 -23.63 9.87 9.52
C LEU A 165 -23.35 9.61 8.03
N TYR A 166 -24.30 9.08 7.26
CA TYR A 166 -24.13 8.77 5.83
C TYR A 166 -24.39 9.93 4.87
N ARG A 167 -24.84 11.08 5.37
CA ARG A 167 -25.16 12.20 4.49
C ARG A 167 -23.89 12.93 4.05
N ARG A 168 -23.87 13.49 2.84
CA ARG A 168 -22.63 13.92 2.17
C ARG A 168 -22.41 15.43 2.17
N GLU A 169 -23.40 16.20 2.63
CA GLU A 169 -23.48 17.66 2.47
C GLU A 169 -22.26 18.39 3.06
N VAL A 170 -21.74 17.93 4.20
CA VAL A 170 -20.59 18.56 4.86
C VAL A 170 -19.35 18.57 3.95
N PHE A 171 -19.05 17.47 3.28
CA PHE A 171 -17.85 17.38 2.45
C PHE A 171 -18.11 17.69 0.97
N GLU A 172 -19.38 17.74 0.56
CA GLU A 172 -19.76 18.39 -0.70
C GLU A 172 -19.55 19.91 -0.62
N LYS A 173 -19.80 20.51 0.56
CA LYS A 173 -19.58 21.94 0.78
C LYS A 173 -18.11 22.30 1.06
N TYR A 174 -17.42 21.50 1.88
CA TYR A 174 -16.15 21.89 2.46
C TYR A 174 -14.94 21.04 2.04
N GLY A 175 -15.16 19.99 1.26
CA GLY A 175 -14.08 19.09 0.85
C GLY A 175 -13.05 19.78 -0.04
N VAL A 176 -11.78 19.45 0.18
CA VAL A 176 -10.63 19.96 -0.57
C VAL A 176 -9.91 18.78 -1.23
N GLN A 177 -9.63 18.88 -2.53
CA GLN A 177 -8.93 17.83 -3.30
C GLN A 177 -9.57 16.43 -3.16
N MET A 178 -10.92 16.35 -3.08
CA MET A 178 -11.70 15.12 -2.83
C MET A 178 -11.52 14.02 -3.88
N ASP A 179 -10.89 14.34 -5.01
CA ASP A 179 -10.52 13.43 -6.07
C ASP A 179 -9.25 12.64 -5.77
N SER A 180 -8.35 13.16 -4.92
CA SER A 180 -6.97 12.69 -4.74
C SER A 180 -6.44 12.71 -3.30
N VAL A 181 -7.16 13.31 -2.35
CA VAL A 181 -6.81 13.36 -0.92
C VAL A 181 -7.99 12.86 -0.08
N LEU A 182 -7.74 11.99 0.90
CA LEU A 182 -8.80 11.52 1.81
C LEU A 182 -9.11 12.62 2.83
N ASN A 183 -10.35 13.10 2.85
CA ASN A 183 -10.73 14.21 3.72
C ASN A 183 -11.28 13.71 5.07
N ILE A 184 -10.78 14.27 6.16
CA ILE A 184 -11.14 13.86 7.53
C ILE A 184 -11.95 14.98 8.18
N PHE A 185 -13.24 14.74 8.45
CA PHE A 185 -14.11 15.74 9.08
C PHE A 185 -14.25 15.47 10.57
N ILE A 186 -13.76 16.38 11.40
CA ILE A 186 -13.90 16.34 12.86
C ILE A 186 -15.13 17.16 13.25
N MET A 187 -16.11 16.50 13.87
CA MET A 187 -17.45 17.02 14.12
C MET A 187 -17.82 16.88 15.60
N ALA A 188 -18.69 17.78 16.08
CA ALA A 188 -19.21 17.70 17.45
C ALA A 188 -20.43 16.77 17.50
N HIS A 189 -20.63 16.07 18.62
CA HIS A 189 -21.93 15.44 18.86
C HIS A 189 -23.02 16.51 18.97
N HIS A 190 -24.21 16.24 18.42
CA HIS A 190 -25.32 17.18 18.50
C HIS A 190 -25.72 17.45 19.98
N PRO A 191 -25.98 18.71 20.39
CA PRO A 191 -26.29 19.05 21.78
C PRO A 191 -27.47 18.25 22.35
N ASP A 192 -28.56 18.11 21.58
CA ASP A 192 -29.71 17.29 21.98
C ASP A 192 -29.36 15.82 22.22
N SER A 193 -28.38 15.27 21.47
CA SER A 193 -27.90 13.91 21.71
C SER A 193 -27.15 13.86 23.04
N VAL A 194 -26.22 14.79 23.27
CA VAL A 194 -25.45 14.88 24.51
C VAL A 194 -26.35 15.12 25.74
N ALA A 195 -27.44 15.86 25.59
CA ALA A 195 -28.41 16.11 26.65
C ALA A 195 -29.25 14.87 27.03
N SER A 196 -29.32 13.85 26.17
CA SER A 196 -30.05 12.62 26.44
C SER A 196 -29.30 11.74 27.46
N ARG A 197 -30.00 11.31 28.51
CA ARG A 197 -29.45 10.41 29.55
C ARG A 197 -29.03 9.03 29.03
N THR A 198 -29.55 8.62 27.87
CA THR A 198 -29.26 7.32 27.26
C THR A 198 -28.19 7.39 26.17
N TYR A 199 -27.64 8.58 25.90
CA TYR A 199 -26.63 8.78 24.89
C TYR A 199 -25.25 8.93 25.52
N ASN A 200 -24.30 8.15 25.01
CA ASN A 200 -22.90 8.31 25.37
C ASN A 200 -22.18 9.02 24.21
N ALA A 201 -21.56 10.16 24.50
CA ALA A 201 -20.82 10.96 23.53
C ALA A 201 -19.38 10.42 23.32
N TYR A 202 -19.26 9.11 23.10
CA TYR A 202 -17.97 8.44 22.87
C TYR A 202 -17.44 8.70 21.46
N ASN A 203 -16.23 8.21 21.20
CA ASN A 203 -15.57 8.34 19.91
C ASN A 203 -16.27 7.46 18.86
N VAL A 204 -16.75 8.09 17.78
CA VAL A 204 -17.47 7.40 16.69
C VAL A 204 -17.00 7.92 15.35
N GLY A 205 -17.14 7.11 14.31
CA GLY A 205 -16.85 7.53 12.96
C GLY A 205 -17.73 6.89 11.90
N VAL A 206 -17.49 7.28 10.65
CA VAL A 206 -18.00 6.61 9.46
C VAL A 206 -17.14 6.95 8.25
N ALA A 207 -16.83 5.95 7.44
CA ALA A 207 -16.18 6.09 6.14
C ALA A 207 -17.18 6.23 4.97
N LEU A 208 -16.93 7.18 4.07
CA LEU A 208 -17.85 7.58 2.98
C LEU A 208 -17.14 7.68 1.62
N GLY A 209 -16.28 6.71 1.33
CA GLY A 209 -15.58 6.54 0.06
C GLY A 209 -14.39 7.49 -0.14
N ASN A 210 -14.60 8.80 -0.04
CA ASN A 210 -13.56 9.82 -0.18
C ASN A 210 -13.43 10.78 1.01
N ALA A 211 -14.22 10.56 2.04
CA ALA A 211 -14.09 11.24 3.30
C ALA A 211 -14.41 10.29 4.45
N ILE A 212 -13.95 10.62 5.64
CA ILE A 212 -14.44 10.04 6.89
C ILE A 212 -14.97 11.16 7.77
N LYS A 213 -15.94 10.85 8.62
CA LYS A 213 -16.38 11.72 9.72
C LYS A 213 -15.98 11.09 11.03
N ILE A 214 -15.50 11.90 11.97
CA ILE A 214 -15.18 11.48 13.33
C ILE A 214 -15.85 12.46 14.30
N ALA A 215 -16.48 11.93 15.35
CA ALA A 215 -17.06 12.71 16.43
C ALA A 215 -16.62 12.18 17.81
N GLY A 216 -16.81 13.01 18.84
CA GLY A 216 -16.36 12.74 20.22
C GLY A 216 -15.13 13.54 20.63
N ILE A 217 -14.36 14.06 19.68
CA ILE A 217 -13.14 14.85 19.97
C ILE A 217 -13.47 16.10 20.78
N TYR A 218 -14.45 16.91 20.37
CA TYR A 218 -14.83 18.11 21.14
C TYR A 218 -15.36 17.82 22.54
N ASN A 219 -15.87 16.63 22.78
CA ASN A 219 -16.45 16.24 24.07
C ASN A 219 -15.37 15.72 25.03
N ASN A 220 -14.32 15.10 24.51
CA ASN A 220 -13.28 14.45 25.32
C ASN A 220 -11.96 15.25 25.37
N ALA A 221 -11.68 16.09 24.35
CA ALA A 221 -10.47 16.92 24.29
C ALA A 221 -10.55 18.19 25.16
N LYS A 222 -11.70 18.49 25.79
CA LYS A 222 -11.84 19.64 26.69
C LYS A 222 -11.03 19.46 27.99
N ASP A 223 -10.84 18.22 28.44
CA ASP A 223 -10.23 17.90 29.74
C ASP A 223 -8.87 17.18 29.63
N ARG A 224 -8.51 16.70 28.43
CA ARG A 224 -7.23 16.02 28.15
C ARG A 224 -6.79 16.38 26.72
N ASP A 225 -5.61 16.96 26.56
CA ASP A 225 -5.00 17.20 25.23
C ASP A 225 -4.46 15.88 24.62
N ASP A 226 -5.26 14.82 24.68
CA ASP A 226 -4.80 13.48 24.34
C ASP A 226 -5.38 13.00 23.00
N TYR A 227 -4.76 13.45 21.92
CA TYR A 227 -5.01 12.94 20.57
C TYR A 227 -4.76 11.42 20.46
N TRP A 228 -4.05 10.82 21.42
CA TRP A 228 -3.78 9.39 21.45
C TRP A 228 -5.06 8.57 21.45
N ASP A 229 -6.07 8.95 22.24
CA ASP A 229 -7.31 8.20 22.42
C ASP A 229 -8.17 8.09 21.14
N PHE A 230 -7.86 8.88 20.11
CA PHE A 230 -8.60 8.92 18.85
C PHE A 230 -7.91 8.19 17.71
N ARG A 231 -6.64 7.79 17.88
CA ARG A 231 -5.85 7.13 16.83
C ARG A 231 -6.48 5.81 16.37
N GLY A 232 -7.08 5.06 17.29
CA GLY A 232 -7.77 3.79 17.03
C GLY A 232 -8.98 3.99 16.13
N ALA A 233 -9.87 4.92 16.50
CA ALA A 233 -11.03 5.30 15.69
C ALA A 233 -10.61 5.85 14.30
N PHE A 234 -9.56 6.67 14.24
CA PHE A 234 -9.04 7.15 12.97
C PHE A 234 -8.59 6.00 12.05
N ASN A 235 -7.77 5.09 12.58
CA ASN A 235 -7.28 3.94 11.83
C ASN A 235 -8.42 2.99 11.42
N HIS A 236 -9.42 2.81 12.28
CA HIS A 236 -10.63 2.02 12.02
C HIS A 236 -11.39 2.53 10.79
N GLU A 237 -11.70 3.82 10.75
CA GLU A 237 -12.42 4.41 9.62
C GLU A 237 -11.61 4.37 8.32
N VAL A 238 -10.28 4.53 8.41
CA VAL A 238 -9.42 4.30 7.24
C VAL A 238 -9.44 2.84 6.80
N GLY A 239 -9.51 1.88 7.72
CA GLY A 239 -9.69 0.45 7.41
C GLY A 239 -10.92 0.22 6.52
N HIS A 240 -12.02 0.91 6.78
CA HIS A 240 -13.21 0.89 5.93
C HIS A 240 -12.98 1.52 4.54
N ILE A 241 -12.14 2.55 4.41
CA ILE A 241 -11.75 3.10 3.09
C ILE A 241 -11.07 2.03 2.22
N PHE A 242 -10.33 1.10 2.83
CA PHE A 242 -9.74 -0.05 2.15
C PHE A 242 -10.68 -1.28 2.10
N GLY A 243 -11.94 -1.15 2.50
CA GLY A 243 -12.94 -2.20 2.37
C GLY A 243 -12.79 -3.34 3.39
N LEU A 244 -12.23 -3.04 4.57
CA LEU A 244 -12.34 -3.92 5.73
C LEU A 244 -13.72 -3.77 6.38
N SER A 245 -14.20 -4.85 6.97
CA SER A 245 -15.44 -4.90 7.75
C SER A 245 -15.11 -5.01 9.23
N HIS A 246 -16.12 -4.85 10.08
CA HIS A 246 -15.97 -5.01 11.52
C HIS A 246 -15.53 -6.43 11.91
N GLY A 247 -14.51 -6.52 12.78
CA GLY A 247 -13.79 -7.76 13.12
C GLY A 247 -14.61 -8.77 13.92
N TRP A 248 -15.65 -8.34 14.63
CA TRP A 248 -16.54 -9.22 15.40
C TRP A 248 -17.58 -9.96 14.55
N THR A 249 -17.61 -9.70 13.24
CA THR A 249 -18.49 -10.40 12.28
C THR A 249 -17.67 -11.32 11.36
N ASN A 250 -18.32 -12.02 10.42
CA ASN A 250 -17.60 -12.63 9.30
C ASN A 250 -17.09 -11.51 8.36
N ASP A 251 -15.89 -11.00 8.65
CA ASP A 251 -15.29 -9.86 7.97
C ASP A 251 -14.55 -10.25 6.67
N GLY A 252 -14.50 -11.56 6.36
CA GLY A 252 -13.79 -12.13 5.22
C GLY A 252 -12.29 -12.32 5.46
N CYS A 253 -11.87 -12.40 6.72
CA CYS A 253 -10.53 -12.80 7.12
C CYS A 253 -10.59 -14.03 8.04
N ASP A 254 -9.87 -15.09 7.69
CA ASP A 254 -9.88 -16.33 8.48
C ASP A 254 -9.05 -16.20 9.77
N ASP A 255 -8.15 -15.22 9.82
CA ASP A 255 -7.29 -14.95 10.98
C ASP A 255 -7.91 -13.99 12.00
N THR A 256 -9.11 -13.48 11.75
CA THR A 256 -9.95 -12.68 12.67
C THR A 256 -11.12 -13.54 13.19
N PRO A 257 -11.10 -13.97 14.46
CA PRO A 257 -12.16 -14.81 14.98
C PRO A 257 -13.48 -14.03 15.12
N VAL A 258 -14.59 -14.64 14.69
CA VAL A 258 -15.93 -14.14 15.02
C VAL A 258 -16.12 -14.19 16.54
N HIS A 259 -16.53 -13.07 17.14
CA HIS A 259 -16.68 -12.93 18.58
C HIS A 259 -17.81 -11.95 18.93
N THR A 260 -18.20 -11.85 20.20
CA THR A 260 -19.16 -10.83 20.64
C THR A 260 -18.45 -9.54 21.03
N GLN A 261 -19.04 -8.40 20.68
CA GLN A 261 -18.47 -7.07 20.94
C GLN A 261 -18.93 -6.53 22.31
N ASP A 262 -18.70 -7.31 23.38
CA ASP A 262 -19.14 -6.97 24.75
C ASP A 262 -17.98 -6.56 25.67
N CYS A 263 -16.74 -6.92 25.32
CA CYS A 263 -15.53 -6.64 26.09
C CYS A 263 -14.70 -5.51 25.47
N PHE A 264 -15.01 -4.26 25.84
CA PHE A 264 -14.37 -3.07 25.28
C PHE A 264 -12.96 -2.80 25.86
N ALA A 265 -12.68 -3.27 27.07
CA ALA A 265 -11.36 -3.15 27.70
C ALA A 265 -11.05 -4.35 28.62
N LYS A 266 -9.76 -4.68 28.76
CA LYS A 266 -9.30 -5.64 29.78
C LYS A 266 -9.62 -5.11 31.18
N GLY A 267 -9.97 -6.00 32.10
CA GLY A 267 -10.43 -5.64 33.44
C GLY A 267 -11.85 -5.04 33.51
N GLN A 268 -12.58 -4.90 32.39
CA GLN A 268 -13.99 -4.49 32.42
C GLN A 268 -14.88 -5.49 33.18
N ALA A 269 -14.61 -6.77 32.98
CA ALA A 269 -15.22 -7.91 33.67
C ALA A 269 -14.23 -9.09 33.66
N PRO A 270 -14.34 -10.10 34.55
CA PRO A 270 -13.39 -11.21 34.63
C PRO A 270 -13.16 -11.94 33.29
N GLU A 271 -14.20 -12.10 32.48
CA GLU A 271 -14.12 -12.71 31.15
C GLU A 271 -13.34 -11.85 30.13
N CYS A 272 -13.38 -10.53 30.26
CA CYS A 272 -12.76 -9.60 29.32
C CYS A 272 -11.23 -9.63 29.35
N ASP A 273 -10.61 -10.19 30.39
CA ASP A 273 -9.16 -10.40 30.41
C ASP A 273 -8.68 -11.32 29.28
N THR A 274 -9.56 -12.21 28.80
CA THR A 274 -9.28 -13.15 27.70
C THR A 274 -10.12 -12.91 26.45
N MET A 275 -11.21 -12.14 26.56
CA MET A 275 -12.13 -11.86 25.44
C MET A 275 -12.01 -10.45 24.85
N THR A 276 -11.23 -9.54 25.45
CA THR A 276 -11.00 -8.23 24.83
C THR A 276 -10.13 -8.35 23.58
N SER A 277 -10.63 -7.80 22.48
CA SER A 277 -9.87 -7.61 21.25
C SER A 277 -8.95 -6.38 21.33
N ASN A 278 -7.89 -6.39 20.56
CA ASN A 278 -7.16 -5.18 20.17
C ASN A 278 -7.12 -5.00 18.64
N ASN A 279 -7.92 -5.75 17.89
CA ASN A 279 -8.05 -5.56 16.45
C ASN A 279 -8.54 -4.15 16.16
N VAL A 280 -7.95 -3.50 15.15
CA VAL A 280 -8.34 -2.14 14.77
C VAL A 280 -9.81 -2.07 14.31
N MET A 281 -10.32 -3.13 13.69
CA MET A 281 -11.69 -3.20 13.18
C MET A 281 -12.74 -3.59 14.23
N ASP A 282 -12.37 -3.69 15.50
CA ASP A 282 -13.30 -3.84 16.62
C ASP A 282 -13.54 -2.50 17.34
N TYR A 283 -14.47 -2.47 18.30
CA TYR A 283 -14.75 -1.28 19.13
C TYR A 283 -14.03 -1.28 20.48
N ALA A 284 -12.95 -2.05 20.62
CA ALA A 284 -12.16 -2.08 21.84
C ALA A 284 -11.39 -0.76 22.07
N ALA A 285 -11.00 -0.48 23.31
CA ALA A 285 -10.33 0.77 23.67
C ALA A 285 -8.92 0.94 23.05
N VAL A 286 -8.27 -0.16 22.66
CA VAL A 286 -6.85 -0.15 22.25
C VAL A 286 -6.65 -0.07 20.73
N GLN A 287 -7.39 -0.86 19.94
CA GLN A 287 -7.41 -0.83 18.46
C GLN A 287 -6.01 -0.63 17.81
N ASN A 288 -5.09 -1.56 18.00
CA ASN A 288 -3.70 -1.42 17.54
C ASN A 288 -3.09 -2.68 16.90
N ALA A 289 -3.93 -3.63 16.51
CA ALA A 289 -3.51 -4.82 15.77
C ALA A 289 -4.24 -4.93 14.42
N TRP A 290 -3.46 -5.04 13.36
CA TRP A 290 -3.89 -5.48 12.04
C TRP A 290 -3.41 -6.92 11.81
N THR A 291 -4.31 -7.79 11.40
CA THR A 291 -3.95 -9.18 11.05
C THR A 291 -3.27 -9.25 9.68
N PRO A 292 -2.54 -10.34 9.37
CA PRO A 292 -2.04 -10.61 8.04
C PRO A 292 -3.11 -10.44 6.96
N CYS A 293 -4.30 -11.00 7.13
CA CYS A 293 -5.38 -10.87 6.16
C CYS A 293 -5.78 -9.41 5.94
N GLN A 294 -5.96 -8.65 7.01
CA GLN A 294 -6.30 -7.24 6.91
C GLN A 294 -5.22 -6.43 6.20
N ILE A 295 -3.94 -6.66 6.52
CA ILE A 295 -2.79 -6.03 5.85
C ILE A 295 -2.75 -6.38 4.36
N GLY A 296 -2.87 -7.66 4.01
CA GLY A 296 -2.85 -8.10 2.62
C GLY A 296 -4.01 -7.52 1.81
N ARG A 297 -5.21 -7.41 2.40
CA ARG A 297 -6.36 -6.76 1.75
C ARG A 297 -6.13 -5.26 1.56
N ILE A 298 -5.59 -4.55 2.55
CA ILE A 298 -5.23 -3.13 2.43
C ILE A 298 -4.19 -2.95 1.30
N GLN A 299 -3.12 -3.75 1.31
CA GLN A 299 -2.05 -3.68 0.30
C GLN A 299 -2.53 -4.03 -1.11
N GLN A 300 -3.44 -5.00 -1.24
CA GLN A 300 -4.11 -5.34 -2.48
C GLN A 300 -4.90 -4.15 -3.04
N ARG A 301 -5.72 -3.51 -2.20
CA ARG A 301 -6.54 -2.36 -2.59
C ARG A 301 -5.68 -1.18 -3.05
N MET A 302 -4.56 -0.95 -2.39
CA MET A 302 -3.59 0.06 -2.78
C MET A 302 -2.88 -0.25 -4.11
N ALA A 303 -2.66 -1.53 -4.43
CA ALA A 303 -1.94 -1.96 -5.64
C ALA A 303 -2.81 -2.05 -6.90
N GLN A 304 -4.14 -2.18 -6.75
CA GLN A 304 -5.10 -2.29 -7.84
C GLN A 304 -5.43 -0.92 -8.45
N GLU A 305 -5.15 -0.74 -9.74
CA GLU A 305 -5.28 0.55 -10.42
C GLU A 305 -6.71 1.09 -10.49
N ASN A 306 -7.68 0.20 -10.63
CA ASN A 306 -9.10 0.56 -10.67
C ASN A 306 -9.72 0.78 -9.29
N ASN A 307 -8.95 0.61 -8.20
CA ASN A 307 -9.47 0.79 -6.86
C ASN A 307 -9.57 2.28 -6.50
N ARG A 308 -10.75 2.70 -6.05
CA ARG A 308 -10.98 4.10 -5.65
C ARG A 308 -10.06 4.57 -4.53
N ALA A 309 -9.65 3.69 -3.61
CA ALA A 309 -8.76 4.07 -2.51
C ALA A 309 -7.32 4.38 -2.98
N ARG A 310 -6.88 3.80 -4.11
CA ARG A 310 -5.53 4.01 -4.65
C ARG A 310 -5.27 5.47 -5.01
N LYS A 311 -6.30 6.21 -5.44
CA LYS A 311 -6.16 7.63 -5.82
C LYS A 311 -5.68 8.53 -4.67
N PHE A 312 -5.89 8.10 -3.42
CA PHE A 312 -5.44 8.82 -2.23
C PHE A 312 -3.95 8.63 -1.93
N LEU A 313 -3.29 7.67 -2.58
CA LEU A 313 -1.85 7.47 -2.37
C LEU A 313 -1.05 8.59 -3.01
N LEU A 314 0.03 8.99 -2.35
CA LEU A 314 1.10 9.76 -2.97
C LEU A 314 1.76 8.86 -4.01
N PRO A 315 1.78 9.23 -5.30
CA PRO A 315 2.24 8.35 -6.37
C PRO A 315 3.77 8.37 -6.48
N THR A 316 4.45 7.87 -5.44
CA THR A 316 5.92 7.84 -5.33
C THR A 316 6.59 7.08 -6.47
N TRP A 317 5.87 6.14 -7.09
CA TRP A 317 6.31 5.36 -8.25
C TRP A 317 6.30 6.14 -9.58
N CYS A 318 5.83 7.40 -9.60
CA CYS A 318 5.90 8.26 -10.78
C CYS A 318 7.23 9.00 -10.91
N GLU A 319 8.17 8.76 -9.99
CA GLU A 319 9.51 9.32 -9.97
C GLU A 319 10.53 8.18 -9.83
N LEU A 320 11.53 8.16 -10.71
CA LEU A 320 12.63 7.21 -10.61
C LEU A 320 13.57 7.64 -9.48
N LYS A 321 13.88 6.69 -8.60
CA LYS A 321 14.81 6.83 -7.49
C LYS A 321 15.83 5.70 -7.60
N ASP A 322 17.00 6.00 -8.17
CA ASP A 322 18.06 5.01 -8.41
C ASP A 322 18.48 4.27 -7.12
N SER A 323 18.42 4.94 -5.98
CA SER A 323 18.71 4.35 -4.66
C SER A 323 17.73 3.25 -4.22
N LEU A 324 16.59 3.10 -4.91
CA LEU A 324 15.56 2.10 -4.63
C LEU A 324 15.53 0.98 -5.67
N GLU A 325 16.63 0.76 -6.39
CA GLU A 325 16.81 -0.41 -7.23
C GLU A 325 16.58 -1.70 -6.43
N ILE A 326 15.77 -2.60 -7.01
CA ILE A 326 15.59 -3.95 -6.50
C ILE A 326 16.54 -4.88 -7.25
N VAL A 327 17.36 -5.62 -6.51
CA VAL A 327 18.26 -6.63 -7.07
C VAL A 327 17.84 -8.02 -6.62
N ILE A 328 17.42 -8.85 -7.57
CA ILE A 328 17.07 -10.26 -7.35
C ILE A 328 18.32 -11.11 -7.45
N ARG A 329 18.70 -11.77 -6.35
CA ARG A 329 19.93 -12.57 -6.23
C ARG A 329 19.69 -14.08 -6.10
N ASP A 330 18.46 -14.45 -5.77
CA ASP A 330 17.97 -15.80 -5.55
C ASP A 330 16.66 -16.00 -6.33
N SER A 331 15.89 -17.04 -5.99
CA SER A 331 14.59 -17.31 -6.62
C SER A 331 13.46 -16.59 -5.89
N VAL A 332 12.82 -15.65 -6.59
CA VAL A 332 11.71 -14.83 -6.08
C VAL A 332 10.50 -14.94 -6.99
N GLU A 333 9.32 -15.01 -6.38
CA GLU A 333 8.05 -14.96 -7.09
C GLU A 333 7.25 -13.70 -6.75
N TRP A 334 6.86 -12.95 -7.78
CA TRP A 334 5.93 -11.82 -7.65
C TRP A 334 4.54 -12.23 -8.07
N ASN A 335 3.79 -12.67 -7.05
CA ASN A 335 2.40 -13.10 -7.12
C ASN A 335 1.40 -11.97 -6.82
N SER A 336 1.85 -10.73 -6.76
CA SER A 336 1.05 -9.54 -6.45
C SER A 336 1.36 -8.39 -7.41
N ALA A 337 0.41 -7.47 -7.56
CA ALA A 337 0.68 -6.23 -8.27
C ALA A 337 1.65 -5.35 -7.48
N ARG A 338 2.64 -4.75 -8.15
CA ARG A 338 3.68 -3.90 -7.54
C ARG A 338 3.86 -2.59 -8.30
N ASP A 339 4.23 -1.55 -7.56
CA ASP A 339 4.67 -0.28 -8.10
C ASP A 339 6.12 -0.09 -7.68
N LEU A 340 7.03 -0.10 -8.65
CA LEU A 340 8.46 0.09 -8.39
C LEU A 340 8.76 1.59 -8.31
N GLU A 341 9.76 1.95 -7.51
CA GLU A 341 10.28 3.31 -7.42
C GLU A 341 11.71 3.42 -7.99
N GLY A 342 12.34 2.29 -8.32
CA GLY A 342 13.69 2.21 -8.87
C GLY A 342 13.78 1.25 -10.06
N HIS A 343 15.01 0.96 -10.45
CA HIS A 343 15.31 -0.11 -11.41
C HIS A 343 15.02 -1.50 -10.83
N LEU A 344 15.00 -2.50 -11.71
CA LEU A 344 14.94 -3.90 -11.33
C LEU A 344 16.07 -4.65 -12.02
N SER A 345 16.96 -5.27 -11.26
CA SER A 345 18.06 -6.08 -11.79
C SER A 345 17.95 -7.52 -11.33
N ILE A 346 18.06 -8.46 -12.26
CA ILE A 346 18.13 -9.89 -11.98
C ILE A 346 19.61 -10.27 -12.12
N ALA A 347 20.28 -10.43 -10.99
CA ALA A 347 21.70 -10.70 -10.91
C ALA A 347 22.04 -12.14 -11.33
N PRO A 348 23.33 -12.49 -11.54
CA PRO A 348 23.74 -13.86 -11.86
C PRO A 348 23.25 -14.86 -10.81
N GLY A 349 22.61 -15.95 -11.25
CA GLY A 349 22.00 -16.94 -10.37
C GLY A 349 20.63 -16.54 -9.79
N GLY A 350 20.25 -15.27 -9.92
CA GLY A 350 18.93 -14.77 -9.56
C GLY A 350 17.86 -15.21 -10.56
N GLN A 351 16.68 -15.48 -10.05
CA GLN A 351 15.52 -15.86 -10.84
C GLN A 351 14.29 -15.10 -10.34
N LEU A 352 13.65 -14.34 -11.23
CA LEU A 352 12.41 -13.65 -10.91
C LEU A 352 11.28 -14.17 -11.77
N ILE A 353 10.19 -14.59 -11.13
CA ILE A 353 8.93 -14.88 -11.80
C ILE A 353 7.95 -13.75 -11.53
N ILE A 354 7.44 -13.12 -12.59
CA ILE A 354 6.40 -12.10 -12.50
C ILE A 354 5.11 -12.69 -13.07
N ARG A 355 4.05 -12.71 -12.25
CA ARG A 355 2.72 -13.22 -12.67
C ARG A 355 1.68 -12.12 -12.82
N CYS A 356 1.89 -11.01 -12.13
CA CYS A 356 0.92 -9.93 -12.00
C CYS A 356 1.41 -8.62 -12.63
N ARG A 357 0.67 -7.54 -12.38
CA ARG A 357 1.05 -6.20 -12.83
C ARG A 357 2.29 -5.69 -12.10
N VAL A 358 3.26 -5.16 -12.84
CA VAL A 358 4.38 -4.41 -12.27
C VAL A 358 4.45 -3.06 -12.97
N SER A 359 4.37 -1.99 -12.18
CA SER A 359 4.67 -0.64 -12.64
C SER A 359 6.15 -0.37 -12.55
N ILE A 360 6.76 0.04 -13.65
CA ILE A 360 8.13 0.52 -13.70
C ILE A 360 8.08 2.06 -13.74
N PRO A 361 8.87 2.77 -12.91
CA PRO A 361 8.84 4.23 -12.89
C PRO A 361 9.32 4.82 -14.22
N PRO A 362 8.99 6.08 -14.53
CA PRO A 362 9.43 6.73 -15.77
C PRO A 362 10.96 6.72 -15.87
N GLY A 363 11.50 6.29 -17.02
CA GLY A 363 12.94 6.13 -17.20
C GLY A 363 13.59 4.94 -16.45
N GLY A 364 12.83 4.18 -15.67
CA GLY A 364 13.29 2.93 -15.07
C GLY A 364 13.53 1.82 -16.10
N ALA A 365 14.28 0.79 -15.73
CA ALA A 365 14.64 -0.33 -16.61
C ALA A 365 14.60 -1.65 -15.84
N ILE A 366 14.38 -2.75 -16.57
CA ILE A 366 14.58 -4.10 -16.05
C ILE A 366 15.86 -4.66 -16.68
N THR A 367 16.87 -4.97 -15.89
CA THR A 367 18.15 -5.54 -16.35
C THR A 367 18.21 -7.02 -16.01
N VAL A 368 18.48 -7.86 -17.01
CA VAL A 368 18.76 -9.28 -16.81
C VAL A 368 20.25 -9.48 -17.05
N GLU A 369 21.00 -9.64 -15.95
CA GLU A 369 22.45 -9.81 -15.96
C GLU A 369 22.83 -11.20 -16.50
N PRO A 370 24.09 -11.41 -16.97
CA PRO A 370 24.55 -12.72 -17.43
C PRO A 370 24.34 -13.81 -16.38
N GLY A 371 23.62 -14.88 -16.72
CA GLY A 371 23.28 -15.96 -15.78
C GLY A 371 22.05 -15.68 -14.90
N GLY A 372 21.42 -14.51 -15.01
CA GLY A 372 20.12 -14.20 -14.41
C GLY A 372 18.96 -14.66 -15.28
N SER A 373 17.78 -14.90 -14.67
CA SER A 373 16.58 -15.36 -15.36
C SER A 373 15.32 -14.57 -14.99
N LEU A 374 14.64 -14.02 -16.00
CA LEU A 374 13.33 -13.37 -15.86
C LEU A 374 12.25 -14.25 -16.52
N ILE A 375 11.23 -14.62 -15.76
CA ILE A 375 10.09 -15.43 -16.23
C ILE A 375 8.84 -14.57 -16.15
N LEU A 376 8.16 -14.39 -17.28
CA LEU A 376 6.89 -13.65 -17.36
C LEU A 376 5.74 -14.64 -17.61
N ASP A 377 4.86 -14.80 -16.60
CA ASP A 377 3.68 -15.66 -16.67
C ASP A 377 2.40 -14.84 -16.79
N GLY A 378 2.14 -14.31 -18.00
CA GLY A 378 1.00 -13.42 -18.23
C GLY A 378 1.09 -12.14 -17.41
N ALA A 379 2.32 -11.71 -17.10
CA ALA A 379 2.60 -10.46 -16.42
C ALA A 379 2.10 -9.25 -17.23
N HIS A 380 1.79 -8.16 -16.52
CA HIS A 380 1.53 -6.86 -17.15
C HIS A 380 2.62 -5.88 -16.70
N LEU A 381 3.57 -5.61 -17.58
CA LEU A 381 4.67 -4.67 -17.33
C LEU A 381 4.31 -3.35 -18.00
N HIS A 382 4.24 -2.27 -17.24
CA HIS A 382 3.82 -0.97 -17.77
C HIS A 382 4.27 0.17 -16.86
N ASN A 383 3.88 1.40 -17.19
CA ASN A 383 4.02 2.56 -16.31
C ASN A 383 2.63 3.10 -15.92
N ALA A 384 2.31 3.13 -14.62
CA ALA A 384 1.00 3.55 -14.12
C ALA A 384 0.78 5.08 -14.16
N CYS A 385 1.77 5.84 -14.62
CA CYS A 385 1.74 7.30 -14.67
C CYS A 385 1.59 7.84 -16.10
N GLY A 386 1.35 6.96 -17.08
CA GLY A 386 1.20 7.32 -18.48
C GLY A 386 2.49 7.81 -19.16
N LYS A 387 3.65 7.52 -18.58
CA LYS A 387 4.98 7.88 -19.12
C LYS A 387 5.71 6.65 -19.63
N GLU A 388 6.82 6.85 -20.33
CA GLU A 388 7.65 5.73 -20.81
C GLU A 388 8.68 5.26 -19.77
N TRP A 389 8.95 3.96 -19.78
CA TRP A 389 10.12 3.33 -19.13
C TRP A 389 11.07 2.80 -20.20
N GLN A 390 12.32 2.49 -19.86
CA GLN A 390 13.35 2.20 -20.87
C GLN A 390 13.16 0.88 -21.60
N GLY A 391 12.57 -0.13 -20.94
CA GLY A 391 12.45 -1.49 -21.46
C GLY A 391 13.26 -2.52 -20.68
N ILE A 392 13.32 -3.73 -21.24
CA ILE A 392 14.10 -4.85 -20.69
C ILE A 392 15.47 -4.86 -21.37
N LEU A 393 16.53 -4.75 -20.58
CA LEU A 393 17.93 -4.86 -20.98
C LEU A 393 18.41 -6.29 -20.73
N VAL A 394 18.93 -6.95 -21.75
CA VAL A 394 19.60 -8.25 -21.63
C VAL A 394 21.10 -8.02 -21.76
N GLN A 395 21.84 -8.53 -20.78
CA GLN A 395 23.29 -8.44 -20.77
C GLN A 395 23.97 -9.75 -21.12
N LYS A 396 25.15 -9.66 -21.73
CA LYS A 396 26.00 -10.79 -22.09
C LYS A 396 27.44 -10.54 -21.65
N PHE A 397 28.06 -11.55 -21.03
CA PHE A 397 29.47 -11.53 -20.67
C PHE A 397 30.09 -12.90 -20.95
N GLY A 398 31.04 -12.94 -21.89
CA GLY A 398 31.60 -14.21 -22.37
C GLY A 398 30.53 -15.10 -23.01
N ALA A 399 30.36 -16.32 -22.47
CA ALA A 399 29.36 -17.28 -22.93
C ALA A 399 28.00 -17.13 -22.21
N GLU A 400 27.96 -16.42 -21.07
CA GLU A 400 26.76 -16.25 -20.28
C GLU A 400 25.92 -15.07 -20.78
N THR A 401 24.61 -15.24 -20.78
CA THR A 401 23.63 -14.21 -21.15
C THR A 401 22.48 -14.23 -20.15
N GLY A 402 21.88 -13.06 -19.92
CA GLY A 402 20.59 -12.99 -19.25
C GLY A 402 19.52 -13.71 -20.07
N LYS A 403 18.58 -14.39 -19.39
CA LYS A 403 17.55 -15.21 -20.04
C LYS A 403 16.17 -14.69 -19.72
N VAL A 404 15.31 -14.60 -20.74
CA VAL A 404 13.91 -14.21 -20.58
C VAL A 404 12.99 -15.31 -21.10
N PHE A 405 12.03 -15.72 -20.28
CA PHE A 405 11.10 -16.81 -20.58
C PHE A 405 9.66 -16.34 -20.54
N TYR A 406 8.86 -16.73 -21.52
CA TYR A 406 7.40 -16.55 -21.49
C TYR A 406 6.72 -17.92 -21.32
N THR A 407 5.95 -18.04 -20.25
CA THR A 407 5.13 -19.23 -19.94
C THR A 407 3.67 -19.00 -20.36
N THR A 408 3.21 -17.77 -20.14
CA THR A 408 1.98 -17.22 -20.69
C THR A 408 2.31 -15.84 -21.27
N LYS A 409 1.78 -15.51 -22.46
CA LYS A 409 2.08 -14.24 -23.14
C LYS A 409 1.85 -13.05 -22.20
N PRO A 410 2.88 -12.24 -21.90
CA PRO A 410 2.73 -11.03 -21.09
C PRO A 410 2.21 -9.86 -21.93
N THR A 411 1.70 -8.84 -21.24
CA THR A 411 1.43 -7.52 -21.79
C THR A 411 2.55 -6.59 -21.38
N ILE A 412 3.22 -5.96 -22.35
CA ILE A 412 4.30 -5.00 -22.13
C ILE A 412 3.89 -3.69 -22.79
N GLU A 413 3.71 -2.64 -21.98
CA GLU A 413 3.22 -1.33 -22.41
C GLU A 413 4.17 -0.23 -21.96
N ASN A 414 4.15 0.91 -22.66
CA ASN A 414 4.95 2.09 -22.35
C ASN A 414 6.48 1.86 -22.32
N ALA A 415 6.98 0.75 -22.84
CA ALA A 415 8.41 0.53 -23.00
C ALA A 415 8.90 1.34 -24.21
N ARG A 416 9.88 2.22 -24.00
CA ARG A 416 10.52 2.99 -25.07
C ARG A 416 11.28 2.08 -26.03
N ASN A 417 11.96 1.06 -25.48
CA ASN A 417 12.79 0.14 -26.25
C ASN A 417 12.42 -1.31 -25.86
N GLY A 418 12.38 -2.21 -26.83
CA GLY A 418 11.90 -3.58 -26.60
C GLY A 418 10.39 -3.73 -26.87
N LEU A 419 10.02 -4.93 -27.29
CA LEU A 419 9.03 -5.26 -28.33
C LEU A 419 7.61 -4.62 -28.34
N PRO A 420 7.15 -4.13 -29.51
CA PRO A 420 5.75 -4.18 -30.00
C PRO A 420 5.29 -5.61 -30.38
N PRO A 421 3.99 -5.86 -30.66
CA PRO A 421 3.32 -7.14 -30.39
C PRO A 421 3.78 -8.33 -31.26
N LEU A 422 3.82 -9.52 -30.64
CA LEU A 422 3.60 -10.79 -31.35
C LEU A 422 2.18 -10.77 -31.94
N GLU A 423 2.04 -10.62 -33.25
CA GLU A 423 0.85 -11.10 -33.95
C GLU A 423 0.79 -12.62 -33.73
N VAL A 424 -0.23 -13.06 -33.00
CA VAL A 424 -0.55 -14.48 -32.93
C VAL A 424 -1.37 -14.74 -34.17
N GLN A 425 -0.83 -15.51 -35.12
CA GLN A 425 -1.63 -16.09 -36.19
C GLN A 425 -2.80 -16.88 -35.58
N PRO A 426 -4.00 -16.81 -36.19
CA PRO A 426 -5.29 -17.13 -35.57
C PRO A 426 -5.39 -18.49 -34.89
#